data_AF-D5G3E5-F1
#
_entry.id   AF-D5G3E5-F1
#
_cell.length_a   1.000
_cell.length_b   1.000
_cell.length_c   1.000
_cell.angle_alpha   90.00
_cell.angle_beta   90.00
_cell.angle_gamma   90.00
#
_symmetry.space_group_name_H-M   'P 1'
#
loop_
_entity.id
_entity.type
_entity.pdbx_description
1 polymer ?
#
loop_
_entity_poly.entity_id
_entity_poly.type
_entity_poly.pdbx_seq_one_letter_code
_entity_poly.pdbx_strand_id
1 'polypeptide(L)'
;MEKTLLCVLFFVANVFSEPRVDPLVLITGQGLVRGHRATDGDYSKFLGVPYAQVDPENPFGPSQTRQPFQELIFNAKDGSIKCPQMGPSSSDTEVIDCLALNIYVPFRTGAMDPLPVLIWFHGGDFVRSSSGEYGVKNL
;
A
#
# COMPACT_ATOMS: atom_id res chain seq x y z
N MET A 1 47.27 -20.76 -49.56
CA MET A 1 46.02 -19.96 -49.52
C MET A 1 45.24 -20.41 -48.30
N GLU A 2 45.40 -19.66 -47.21
CA GLU A 2 44.87 -19.97 -45.88
C GLU A 2 43.35 -19.81 -45.86
N LYS A 3 42.66 -20.76 -45.20
CA LYS A 3 41.23 -20.67 -44.91
C LYS A 3 41.07 -20.22 -43.46
N THR A 4 40.82 -18.93 -43.24
CA THR A 4 40.48 -18.40 -41.93
C THR A 4 38.98 -18.63 -41.67
N LEU A 5 38.66 -19.54 -40.76
CA LEU A 5 37.30 -19.83 -40.31
C LEU A 5 36.92 -18.85 -39.19
N LEU A 6 35.93 -17.99 -39.44
CA LEU A 6 35.45 -17.00 -38.46
C LEU A 6 34.37 -17.65 -37.56
N CYS A 7 34.73 -18.03 -36.33
CA CYS A 7 33.77 -18.47 -35.32
C CYS A 7 33.10 -17.25 -34.67
N VAL A 8 31.82 -17.01 -34.95
CA VAL A 8 31.01 -16.01 -34.27
C VAL A 8 30.44 -16.64 -33.00
N LEU A 9 31.02 -16.31 -31.84
CA LEU A 9 30.49 -16.68 -30.53
C LEU A 9 29.32 -15.75 -30.17
N PHE A 10 28.09 -16.25 -30.29
CA PHE A 10 26.91 -15.60 -29.72
C PHE A 10 26.91 -15.80 -28.20
N PHE A 11 27.35 -14.79 -27.45
CA PHE A 11 27.12 -14.72 -26.01
C PHE A 11 25.65 -14.39 -25.75
N VAL A 12 24.83 -15.42 -25.56
CA VAL A 12 23.46 -15.24 -25.05
C VAL A 12 23.57 -15.02 -23.54
N ALA A 13 23.59 -13.76 -23.12
CA ALA A 13 23.44 -13.42 -21.71
C ALA A 13 22.01 -13.76 -21.29
N ASN A 14 21.85 -14.84 -20.51
CA ASN A 14 20.60 -15.11 -19.82
C ASN A 14 20.43 -14.03 -18.74
N VAL A 15 19.70 -12.97 -19.08
CA VAL A 15 19.24 -12.00 -18.09
C VAL A 15 18.15 -12.71 -17.29
N PHE A 16 18.53 -13.29 -16.16
CA PHE A 16 17.58 -13.70 -15.14
C PHE A 16 16.99 -12.43 -14.52
N SER A 17 15.89 -11.93 -15.09
CA SER A 17 15.04 -11.01 -14.36
C SER A 17 14.25 -11.84 -13.36
N GLU A 18 14.62 -11.78 -12.09
CA GLU A 18 13.69 -12.13 -11.01
C GLU A 18 12.40 -11.32 -11.25
N PRO A 19 11.22 -11.95 -11.38
CA PRO A 19 9.98 -11.20 -11.38
C PRO A 19 9.89 -10.52 -10.01
N ARG A 20 10.18 -9.22 -9.96
CA ARG A 20 10.06 -8.41 -8.74
C ARG A 20 8.59 -8.45 -8.35
N VAL A 21 8.23 -9.21 -7.32
CA VAL A 21 6.89 -9.15 -6.68
C VAL A 21 6.86 -7.93 -5.76
N ASP A 22 7.24 -6.78 -6.31
CA ASP A 22 7.19 -5.51 -5.61
C ASP A 22 5.84 -4.85 -5.85
N PRO A 23 5.29 -4.16 -4.84
CA PRO A 23 5.82 -4.01 -3.49
C PRO A 23 5.14 -4.97 -2.48
N LEU A 24 5.89 -5.94 -1.92
CA LEU A 24 5.41 -6.86 -0.87
C LEU A 24 6.21 -6.65 0.43
N VAL A 25 5.53 -6.39 1.54
CA VAL A 25 6.17 -6.07 2.83
C VAL A 25 5.62 -6.97 3.93
N LEU A 26 6.49 -7.53 4.76
CA LEU A 26 6.09 -8.25 5.97
C LEU A 26 5.94 -7.28 7.13
N ILE A 27 4.73 -7.20 7.70
CA ILE A 27 4.48 -6.52 8.96
C ILE A 27 4.56 -7.58 10.07
N THR A 28 5.57 -7.49 10.92
CA THR A 28 5.77 -8.42 12.04
C THR A 28 4.53 -8.48 12.92
N GLY A 29 4.03 -9.69 13.16
CA GLY A 29 2.83 -9.93 13.96
C GLY A 29 1.50 -9.65 13.25
N GLN A 30 1.50 -9.15 12.01
CA GLN A 30 0.27 -8.94 11.23
C GLN A 30 0.20 -9.77 9.94
N GLY A 31 1.28 -9.87 9.17
CA GLY A 31 1.32 -10.63 7.92
C GLY A 31 1.87 -9.82 6.74
N LEU A 32 1.72 -10.36 5.54
CA LEU A 32 2.22 -9.71 4.32
C LEU A 32 1.22 -8.68 3.78
N VAL A 33 1.72 -7.53 3.37
CA VAL A 33 0.95 -6.49 2.68
C VAL A 33 1.52 -6.32 1.28
N ARG A 34 0.68 -6.53 0.26
CA ARG A 34 1.01 -6.27 -1.14
C ARG A 34 0.44 -4.92 -1.54
N GLY A 35 1.30 -3.99 -1.92
CA GLY A 35 0.91 -2.73 -2.56
C GLY A 35 0.96 -2.83 -4.08
N HIS A 36 1.00 -1.67 -4.74
CA HIS A 36 0.97 -1.55 -6.19
C HIS A 36 1.90 -0.43 -6.66
N ARG A 37 2.46 -0.57 -7.86
CA ARG A 37 3.13 0.55 -8.52
C ARG A 37 2.09 1.58 -8.96
N ALA A 38 2.36 2.85 -8.70
CA ALA A 38 1.54 3.95 -9.21
C ALA A 38 1.68 4.07 -10.74
N THR A 39 0.61 4.48 -11.41
CA THR A 39 0.60 4.73 -12.86
C THR A 39 0.93 6.18 -13.20
N ASP A 40 0.98 7.05 -12.20
CA ASP A 40 1.05 8.50 -12.35
C ASP A 40 2.27 9.13 -11.66
N GLY A 41 3.28 8.31 -11.32
CA GLY A 41 4.56 8.70 -10.75
C GLY A 41 5.46 7.47 -10.44
N ASP A 42 6.69 7.72 -9.99
CA ASP A 42 7.65 6.65 -9.65
C ASP A 42 7.60 6.28 -8.15
N TYR A 43 6.43 5.82 -7.71
CA TYR A 43 6.19 5.40 -6.33
C TYR A 43 5.33 4.14 -6.24
N SER A 44 5.44 3.46 -5.11
CA SER A 44 4.58 2.38 -4.65
C SER A 44 3.48 2.94 -3.76
N LYS A 45 2.28 2.39 -3.86
CA LYS A 45 1.13 2.71 -3.01
C LYS A 45 0.64 1.46 -2.28
N PHE A 46 0.32 1.63 -1.00
CA PHE A 46 -0.35 0.63 -0.17
C PHE A 46 -1.59 1.30 0.41
N LEU A 47 -2.76 0.95 -0.12
CA LEU A 47 -4.00 1.65 0.17
C LEU A 47 -4.90 0.80 1.08
N GLY A 48 -5.54 1.46 2.03
CA GLY A 48 -6.50 0.83 2.96
C GLY A 48 -5.88 -0.13 3.95
N VAL A 49 -4.60 0.03 4.30
CA VAL A 49 -3.93 -0.85 5.27
C VAL A 49 -4.55 -0.59 6.66
N PRO A 50 -5.18 -1.60 7.30
CA PRO A 50 -5.79 -1.40 8.61
C PRO A 50 -4.70 -1.23 9.66
N TYR A 51 -4.80 -0.21 10.50
CA TYR A 51 -3.86 0.04 11.59
C TYR A 51 -4.43 -0.34 12.97
N ALA A 52 -5.74 -0.49 13.06
CA ALA A 52 -6.46 -0.91 14.25
C ALA A 52 -7.79 -1.57 13.85
N GLN A 53 -8.59 -1.96 14.83
CA GLN A 53 -9.92 -2.52 14.61
C GLN A 53 -10.94 -1.82 15.51
N VAL A 54 -12.13 -1.53 14.97
CA VAL A 54 -13.27 -1.08 15.77
C VAL A 54 -13.94 -2.29 16.42
N ASP A 55 -14.26 -2.17 17.71
CA ASP A 55 -15.09 -3.12 18.44
C ASP A 55 -16.54 -3.01 17.94
N PRO A 56 -17.10 -4.03 17.25
CA PRO A 56 -18.45 -3.94 16.71
C PRO A 56 -19.52 -3.99 17.81
N GLU A 57 -19.22 -4.53 18.99
CA GLU A 57 -20.11 -4.55 20.15
C GLU A 57 -20.05 -3.23 20.95
N ASN A 58 -18.93 -2.50 20.87
CA ASN A 58 -18.76 -1.19 21.47
C ASN A 58 -18.01 -0.18 20.55
N PRO A 59 -18.63 0.32 19.48
CA PRO A 59 -17.98 1.19 18.50
C PRO A 59 -17.49 2.54 19.06
N PHE A 60 -17.99 2.93 20.23
CA PHE A 60 -17.60 4.16 20.93
C PHE A 60 -16.49 3.94 21.97
N GLY A 61 -16.03 2.69 22.13
CA GLY A 61 -14.91 2.34 23.00
C GLY A 61 -13.54 2.64 22.37
N PRO A 62 -12.45 2.33 23.09
CA PRO A 62 -11.11 2.35 22.52
C PRO A 62 -11.00 1.40 21.34
N SER A 63 -10.21 1.78 20.33
CA SER A 63 -9.85 0.88 19.23
C SER A 63 -9.08 -0.33 19.76
N GLN A 64 -9.29 -1.49 19.16
CA GLN A 64 -8.57 -2.72 19.47
C GLN A 64 -7.35 -2.90 18.57
N THR A 65 -6.36 -3.63 19.05
CA THR A 65 -5.22 -4.08 18.24
C THR A 65 -5.73 -4.99 17.12
N ARG A 66 -5.24 -4.76 15.89
CA ARG A 66 -5.59 -5.59 14.74
C ARG A 66 -5.04 -7.00 14.92
N GLN A 67 -5.89 -8.01 14.74
CA GLN A 67 -5.44 -9.40 14.61
C GLN A 67 -4.62 -9.58 13.32
N PRO A 68 -3.75 -10.60 13.24
CA PRO A 68 -3.09 -10.93 11.98
C PRO A 68 -4.08 -11.03 10.82
N PHE A 69 -3.64 -10.65 9.62
CA PHE A 69 -4.46 -10.78 8.42
C PHE A 69 -4.94 -12.22 8.27
N GLN A 70 -6.24 -12.38 8.02
CA GLN A 70 -6.84 -13.70 7.83
C GLN A 70 -6.24 -14.41 6.61
N GLU A 71 -6.00 -13.65 5.56
CA GLU A 71 -5.27 -14.10 4.38
C GLU A 71 -3.77 -13.97 4.60
N LEU A 72 -3.00 -14.86 3.96
CA LEU A 72 -1.54 -14.81 3.98
C LEU A 72 -1.00 -13.46 3.46
N ILE A 73 -1.72 -12.82 2.54
CA ILE A 73 -1.34 -11.55 1.91
C ILE A 73 -2.56 -10.61 1.87
N PHE A 74 -2.47 -9.49 2.59
CA PHE A 74 -3.41 -8.37 2.45
C PHE A 74 -3.10 -7.58 1.17
N ASN A 75 -4.05 -7.50 0.25
CA ASN A 75 -3.91 -6.74 -1.00
C ASN A 75 -4.34 -5.28 -0.81
N ALA A 76 -3.38 -4.38 -0.61
CA ALA A 76 -3.57 -2.97 -0.28
C ALA A 76 -3.87 -2.09 -1.51
N LYS A 77 -5.06 -2.31 -2.11
CA LYS A 77 -5.49 -1.66 -3.36
C LYS A 77 -6.57 -0.60 -3.20
N ASP A 78 -7.30 -0.64 -2.09
CA ASP A 78 -8.50 0.16 -1.89
C ASP A 78 -8.27 1.21 -0.81
N GLY A 79 -8.09 2.46 -1.23
CA GLY A 79 -7.90 3.59 -0.32
C GLY A 79 -9.18 4.39 -0.08
N SER A 80 -10.33 3.86 -0.50
CA SER A 80 -11.61 4.58 -0.45
C SER A 80 -12.32 4.49 0.89
N ILE A 81 -11.89 3.61 1.80
CA ILE A 81 -12.48 3.39 3.12
C ILE A 81 -12.64 4.73 3.87
N LYS A 82 -13.85 4.98 4.35
CA LYS A 82 -14.23 6.14 5.16
C LYS A 82 -14.93 5.69 6.43
N CYS A 83 -14.75 6.45 7.49
CA CYS A 83 -15.60 6.32 8.67
C CYS A 83 -17.00 6.88 8.38
N PRO A 84 -18.05 6.47 9.11
CA PRO A 84 -19.39 7.04 8.94
C PRO A 84 -19.39 8.56 9.18
N GLN A 85 -20.03 9.32 8.28
CA GLN A 85 -19.97 10.79 8.27
C GLN A 85 -21.37 11.41 8.28
N MET A 86 -21.47 12.67 8.71
CA MET A 86 -22.72 13.43 8.58
C MET A 86 -22.87 13.97 7.15
N GLY A 87 -23.87 13.51 6.41
CA GLY A 87 -24.17 13.99 5.05
C GLY A 87 -25.19 13.12 4.31
N PRO A 88 -25.66 13.55 3.11
CA PRO A 88 -26.55 12.74 2.30
C PRO A 88 -25.79 11.56 1.68
N SER A 89 -26.37 10.36 1.87
CA SER A 89 -25.94 9.06 1.31
C SER A 89 -24.71 8.42 1.96
N SER A 90 -24.92 7.29 2.64
CA SER A 90 -23.87 6.33 2.96
C SER A 90 -23.39 5.68 1.66
N SER A 91 -22.12 5.87 1.32
CA SER A 91 -21.48 5.08 0.26
C SER A 91 -21.11 3.69 0.80
N ASP A 92 -20.96 2.69 -0.08
CA ASP A 92 -20.45 1.37 0.32
C ASP A 92 -19.03 1.42 0.92
N THR A 93 -18.35 2.56 0.76
CA THR A 93 -17.02 2.83 1.31
C THR A 93 -17.06 3.40 2.72
N GLU A 94 -18.22 3.81 3.23
CA GLU A 94 -18.43 4.22 4.61
C GLU A 94 -18.78 3.01 5.47
N VAL A 95 -17.84 2.58 6.31
CA VAL A 95 -17.96 1.37 7.14
C VAL A 95 -17.56 1.66 8.58
N ILE A 96 -18.14 0.92 9.54
CA ILE A 96 -17.80 1.09 10.96
C ILE A 96 -16.32 0.75 11.22
N ASP A 97 -15.80 -0.34 10.67
CA ASP A 97 -14.37 -0.70 10.78
C ASP A 97 -13.54 0.08 9.75
N CYS A 98 -13.40 1.39 9.97
CA CYS A 98 -12.76 2.34 9.05
C CYS A 98 -11.30 2.69 9.38
N LEU A 99 -10.69 2.06 10.39
CA LEU A 99 -9.37 2.44 10.91
C LEU A 99 -8.24 1.95 9.97
N ALA A 100 -8.10 2.65 8.84
CA ALA A 100 -7.16 2.35 7.78
C ALA A 100 -6.36 3.57 7.34
N LEU A 101 -5.17 3.31 6.78
CA LEU A 101 -4.26 4.33 6.26
C LEU A 101 -3.79 4.00 4.84
N ASN A 102 -3.33 5.04 4.15
CA ASN A 102 -2.74 4.96 2.81
C ASN A 102 -1.25 5.33 2.92
N ILE A 103 -0.38 4.51 2.35
CA ILE A 103 1.09 4.68 2.39
C ILE A 103 1.60 4.88 0.96
N TYR A 104 2.47 5.86 0.79
CA TYR A 104 3.15 6.14 -0.47
C TYR A 104 4.66 6.13 -0.23
N VAL A 105 5.40 5.37 -1.04
CA VAL A 105 6.85 5.20 -0.89
C VAL A 105 7.51 5.31 -2.27
N PRO A 106 8.61 6.06 -2.46
CA PRO A 106 9.32 6.07 -3.73
C PRO A 106 9.68 4.66 -4.19
N PHE A 107 9.47 4.35 -5.48
CA PHE A 107 9.53 2.97 -5.98
C PHE A 107 10.93 2.34 -5.87
N ARG A 108 11.97 3.18 -5.86
CA ARG A 108 13.37 2.75 -5.84
C ARG A 108 13.94 2.60 -4.42
N THR A 109 13.17 2.93 -3.40
CA THR A 109 13.60 2.85 -2.00
C THR A 109 13.39 1.42 -1.47
N GLY A 110 14.47 0.80 -1.00
CA GLY A 110 14.42 -0.49 -0.32
C GLY A 110 14.30 -0.36 1.20
N ALA A 111 14.09 -1.49 1.90
CA ALA A 111 14.04 -1.53 3.36
C ALA A 111 15.35 -1.06 4.05
N MET A 112 16.47 -1.03 3.31
CA MET A 112 17.78 -0.60 3.80
C MET A 112 18.03 0.90 3.60
N ASP A 113 17.12 1.62 2.96
CA ASP A 113 17.24 3.05 2.63
C ASP A 113 16.18 3.85 3.41
N PRO A 114 16.36 4.09 4.72
CA PRO A 114 15.35 4.77 5.51
C PRO A 114 15.14 6.20 5.01
N LEU A 115 13.88 6.60 4.87
CA LEU A 115 13.47 7.95 4.51
C LEU A 115 12.78 8.64 5.69
N PRO A 116 12.79 9.98 5.74
CA PRO A 116 11.89 10.73 6.60
C PRO A 116 10.43 10.34 6.34
N VAL A 117 9.65 10.16 7.40
CA VAL A 117 8.22 9.81 7.31
C VAL A 117 7.38 11.05 7.57
N LEU A 118 6.56 11.43 6.58
CA LEU A 118 5.51 12.43 6.75
C LEU A 118 4.21 11.71 7.11
N ILE A 119 3.59 12.11 8.21
CA ILE A 119 2.26 11.63 8.63
C ILE A 119 1.27 12.77 8.46
N TRP A 120 0.27 12.56 7.62
CA TRP A 120 -0.79 13.52 7.37
C TRP A 120 -2.10 13.07 8.02
N PHE A 121 -2.74 13.99 8.74
CA PHE A 121 -4.08 13.82 9.27
C PHE A 121 -5.03 14.70 8.47
N HIS A 122 -6.07 14.11 7.88
CA HIS A 122 -7.05 14.87 7.12
C HIS A 122 -7.85 15.83 7.99
N GLY A 123 -8.40 16.87 7.37
CA GLY A 123 -9.29 17.82 8.03
C GLY A 123 -10.74 17.30 8.13
N GLY A 124 -11.69 18.23 8.07
CA GLY A 124 -13.12 17.91 8.05
C GLY A 124 -13.83 18.04 9.40
N ASP A 125 -13.30 18.89 10.29
CA ASP A 125 -13.93 19.32 11.55
C ASP A 125 -14.38 18.16 12.46
N PHE A 126 -13.69 17.01 12.35
CA PHE A 126 -14.01 15.75 13.04
C PHE A 126 -15.36 15.12 12.68
N VAL A 127 -16.00 15.57 11.59
CA VAL A 127 -17.33 15.08 11.17
C VAL A 127 -17.39 14.53 9.75
N ARG A 128 -16.33 14.78 8.94
CA ARG A 128 -16.24 14.35 7.54
C ARG A 128 -14.79 14.23 7.05
N SER A 129 -14.61 13.87 5.78
CA SER A 129 -13.33 13.66 5.08
C SER A 129 -12.64 12.34 5.39
N SER A 130 -11.67 11.94 4.58
CA SER A 130 -11.02 10.63 4.64
C SER A 130 -9.62 10.68 4.06
N SER A 131 -8.78 9.69 4.39
CA SER A 131 -7.45 9.55 3.79
C SER A 131 -7.49 9.36 2.27
N GLY A 132 -8.58 8.80 1.73
CA GLY A 132 -8.78 8.59 0.30
C GLY A 132 -8.95 9.87 -0.52
N GLU A 133 -9.28 11.00 0.11
CA GLU A 133 -9.39 12.31 -0.56
C GLU A 133 -8.01 12.94 -0.83
N TYR A 134 -6.95 12.39 -0.26
CA TYR A 134 -5.58 12.88 -0.37
C TYR A 134 -4.70 11.86 -1.11
N GLY A 135 -4.18 12.29 -2.26
CA GLY A 135 -3.11 11.59 -2.96
C GLY A 135 -1.76 12.25 -2.71
N VAL A 136 -0.67 11.58 -3.11
CA VAL A 136 0.70 12.09 -2.93
C VAL A 136 0.95 13.46 -3.56
N LYS A 137 0.14 13.86 -4.55
CA LYS A 137 0.25 15.17 -5.23
C LYS A 137 -0.40 16.32 -4.47
N ASN A 138 -1.24 15.99 -3.48
CA ASN A 138 -2.02 16.95 -2.69
C ASN A 138 -1.52 17.03 -1.24
N LEU A 139 -0.38 16.39 -0.93
CA LEU A 139 0.33 16.39 0.34
C LEU A 139 1.69 17.05 0.15
#